data_AF-A0A7X9Q832-F1
#
_entry.id   AF-A0A7X9Q832-F1
#
_cell.length_a   1.000
_cell.length_b   1.000
_cell.length_c   1.000
_cell.angle_alpha   90.00
_cell.angle_beta   90.00
_cell.angle_gamma   90.00
#
_symmetry.space_group_name_H-M   'P 1'
#
loop_
_entity.id
_entity.type
_entity.pdbx_description
1 polymer ?
#
loop_
_entity_poly.entity_id
_entity_poly.type
_entity_poly.pdbx_seq_one_letter_code
_entity_poly.pdbx_strand_id
1 'polypeptide(L)'
;MLFSDKNYTKTLILSILLCVAMIIFGLIYNIVFNLKSEEKLVDDIIDDGIATIFNYKAYDGKNAAAIASRYISTNSTEYKSLISSSNNILDNNLSLKERYKNFNSINKDIDNISLLLFDNIEFNNSIKDKNLWEMLRLEVADLSNSDVIEKYNTAAKTFNDKLSSPFFGFGGKLFFMQEYEYLVE
;
A
#
# COMPACT_ATOMS: atom_id res chain seq x y z
N MET A 1 5.67 -27.78 -68.20
CA MET A 1 5.55 -26.74 -67.16
C MET A 1 5.20 -27.42 -65.85
N LEU A 2 6.20 -27.85 -65.08
CA LEU A 2 6.04 -28.29 -63.70
C LEU A 2 6.50 -27.12 -62.84
N PHE A 3 5.58 -26.22 -62.50
CA PHE A 3 5.86 -25.22 -61.48
C PHE A 3 6.13 -25.98 -60.18
N SER A 4 7.27 -25.68 -59.58
CA SER A 4 7.85 -26.32 -58.41
C SER A 4 6.87 -26.31 -57.22
N ASP A 5 6.10 -27.39 -57.05
CA ASP A 5 5.18 -27.64 -55.91
C ASP A 5 5.86 -27.41 -54.55
N LYS A 6 7.16 -27.72 -54.45
CA LYS A 6 7.95 -27.56 -53.21
C LYS A 6 8.10 -26.11 -52.74
N ASN A 7 7.98 -25.12 -53.63
CA ASN A 7 8.10 -23.71 -53.23
C ASN A 7 6.77 -23.16 -52.72
N TYR A 8 5.64 -23.61 -53.26
CA TYR A 8 4.31 -23.22 -52.78
C TYR A 8 4.05 -23.71 -51.35
N THR A 9 4.42 -24.96 -51.05
CA THR A 9 4.26 -25.50 -49.68
C THR A 9 5.10 -24.73 -48.66
N LYS A 10 6.32 -24.33 -49.02
CA LYS A 10 7.21 -23.54 -48.14
C LYS A 10 6.66 -22.14 -47.86
N THR A 11 6.19 -21.44 -48.89
CA THR A 11 5.59 -20.10 -48.73
C THR A 11 4.30 -20.17 -47.92
N LEU A 12 3.47 -21.20 -48.14
CA LEU A 12 2.23 -21.40 -47.37
C LEU A 12 2.50 -21.71 -45.90
N ILE A 13 3.46 -22.58 -45.60
CA ILE A 13 3.88 -22.87 -44.21
C ILE A 13 4.43 -21.61 -43.53
N LEU A 14 5.25 -20.82 -44.23
CA LEU A 14 5.80 -19.57 -43.70
C LEU A 14 4.69 -18.55 -43.40
N SER A 15 3.72 -18.39 -44.29
CA SER A 15 2.57 -17.51 -44.07
C SER A 15 1.71 -17.95 -42.88
N ILE A 16 1.48 -19.26 -42.73
CA ILE A 16 0.76 -19.81 -41.58
C ILE A 16 1.54 -19.54 -40.29
N LEU A 17 2.86 -19.77 -40.28
CA LEU A 17 3.72 -19.48 -39.13
C LEU A 17 3.68 -18.00 -38.75
N LEU A 18 3.74 -17.09 -39.73
CA LEU A 18 3.63 -15.65 -39.49
C LEU A 18 2.26 -15.27 -38.91
N CYS A 19 1.16 -15.81 -39.44
CA CYS A 19 -0.17 -15.59 -38.89
C CYS A 19 -0.28 -16.09 -37.44
N VAL A 20 0.21 -17.29 -37.16
CA VAL A 20 0.23 -17.84 -35.79
C VAL A 20 1.08 -16.97 -34.87
N ALA A 21 2.25 -16.52 -35.32
CA ALA A 21 3.12 -15.63 -34.55
C ALA A 21 2.44 -14.30 -34.23
N MET A 22 1.74 -13.68 -35.19
CA MET A 22 1.00 -12.45 -34.96
C MET A 22 -0.18 -12.63 -34.00
N ILE A 23 -0.90 -13.75 -34.07
CA ILE A 23 -1.99 -14.08 -33.12
C ILE A 23 -1.41 -14.24 -31.72
N ILE A 24 -0.33 -15.01 -31.56
CA ILE A 24 0.33 -15.20 -30.26
C ILE A 24 0.82 -13.85 -29.71
N PHE A 25 1.43 -13.03 -30.55
CA PHE A 25 1.87 -11.69 -30.16
C PHE A 25 0.71 -10.82 -29.69
N GLY A 26 -0.40 -10.78 -30.43
CA GLY A 26 -1.59 -10.02 -30.05
C GLY A 26 -2.20 -10.49 -28.73
N LEU A 27 -2.21 -11.79 -28.47
CA LEU A 27 -2.67 -12.36 -27.19
C LEU A 27 -1.76 -11.96 -26.03
N ILE A 28 -0.44 -12.11 -26.18
CA ILE A 28 0.53 -11.72 -25.15
C ILE A 28 0.45 -10.21 -24.89
N TYR A 29 0.37 -9.39 -25.94
CA TYR A 29 0.24 -7.94 -25.82
C TYR A 29 -1.01 -7.54 -25.02
N ASN A 30 -2.16 -8.13 -25.34
CA ASN A 30 -3.40 -7.84 -24.62
C ASN A 30 -3.34 -8.28 -23.14
N ILE A 31 -2.75 -9.44 -22.85
CA ILE A 31 -2.53 -9.92 -21.48
C ILE A 31 -1.69 -8.93 -20.68
N VAL A 32 -0.55 -8.51 -21.24
CA VAL A 32 0.39 -7.60 -20.56
C VAL A 32 -0.21 -6.21 -20.39
N PHE A 33 -0.96 -5.72 -21.39
CA PHE A 33 -1.64 -4.43 -21.30
C PHE A 33 -2.67 -4.42 -20.16
N ASN A 34 -3.47 -5.49 -20.03
CA ASN A 34 -4.44 -5.61 -18.94
C ASN A 34 -3.75 -5.71 -17.57
N LEU A 35 -2.69 -6.52 -17.44
CA LEU A 35 -1.93 -6.61 -16.19
C LEU A 35 -1.32 -5.26 -15.78
N LYS A 36 -0.73 -4.51 -16.72
CA LYS A 36 -0.22 -3.16 -16.44
C LYS A 36 -1.31 -2.19 -16.00
N SER A 37 -2.52 -2.30 -16.53
CA SER A 37 -3.64 -1.46 -16.09
C SER A 37 -4.05 -1.77 -14.66
N GLU A 38 -3.91 -3.01 -14.22
CA GLU A 38 -4.25 -3.43 -12.86
C GLU A 38 -3.14 -3.13 -11.87
N GLU A 39 -1.89 -3.35 -12.27
CA GLU A 39 -0.69 -2.88 -11.55
C GLU A 39 -0.83 -1.39 -11.25
N LYS A 40 -1.13 -0.58 -12.27
CA LYS A 40 -1.38 0.84 -12.11
C LYS A 40 -2.52 1.15 -11.14
N LEU A 41 -3.60 0.37 -11.15
CA LEU A 41 -4.70 0.57 -10.21
C LEU A 41 -4.27 0.31 -8.76
N VAL A 42 -3.43 -0.70 -8.52
CA VAL A 42 -2.85 -0.97 -7.20
C VAL A 42 -1.91 0.16 -6.79
N ASP A 43 -1.04 0.62 -7.70
CA ASP A 43 -0.11 1.73 -7.47
C ASP A 43 -0.85 3.04 -7.17
N ASP A 44 -1.90 3.37 -7.93
CA ASP A 44 -2.73 4.56 -7.68
C ASP A 44 -3.38 4.51 -6.27
N ILE A 45 -3.79 3.31 -5.79
CA ILE A 45 -4.28 3.15 -4.41
C ILE A 45 -3.15 3.35 -3.39
N ILE A 46 -1.94 2.88 -3.67
CA ILE A 46 -0.78 3.09 -2.79
C ILE A 46 -0.45 4.58 -2.70
N ASP A 47 -0.31 5.25 -3.84
CA ASP A 47 0.19 6.61 -3.94
C ASP A 47 -0.84 7.64 -3.46
N ASP A 48 -2.11 7.52 -3.87
CA ASP A 48 -3.13 8.51 -3.52
C ASP A 48 -3.92 8.13 -2.26
N GLY A 49 -4.17 6.83 -2.06
CA GLY A 49 -4.95 6.33 -0.94
C GLY A 49 -4.10 6.11 0.31
N ILE A 50 -3.24 5.10 0.25
CA ILE A 50 -2.48 4.60 1.40
C ILE A 50 -1.50 5.66 1.89
N ALA A 51 -0.74 6.30 1.00
CA ALA A 51 0.20 7.34 1.39
C ALA A 51 -0.52 8.52 2.08
N THR A 52 -1.71 8.90 1.60
CA THR A 52 -2.51 9.96 2.22
C THR A 52 -2.91 9.62 3.65
N ILE A 53 -3.51 8.45 3.88
CA ILE A 53 -3.93 8.05 5.24
C ILE A 53 -2.73 7.83 6.17
N PHE A 54 -1.61 7.31 5.65
CA PHE A 54 -0.38 7.13 6.41
C PHE A 54 0.21 8.47 6.81
N ASN A 55 0.27 9.42 5.88
CA ASN A 55 0.76 10.77 6.13
C ASN A 55 -0.09 11.46 7.20
N TYR A 56 -1.41 11.48 7.05
CA TYR A 56 -2.28 12.12 8.05
C TYR A 56 -2.08 11.50 9.44
N LYS A 57 -2.16 10.17 9.54
CA LYS A 57 -2.01 9.51 10.85
C LYS A 57 -0.63 9.71 11.48
N ALA A 58 0.43 9.72 10.66
CA ALA A 58 1.77 10.00 11.13
C ALA A 58 1.93 11.45 11.64
N TYR A 59 1.38 12.43 10.91
CA TYR A 59 1.41 13.83 11.34
C TYR A 59 0.57 14.07 12.59
N ASP A 60 -0.61 13.46 12.68
CA ASP A 60 -1.46 13.56 13.87
C ASP A 60 -0.81 12.91 15.08
N GLY A 61 -0.14 11.77 14.90
CA GLY A 61 0.69 11.16 15.95
C GLY A 61 1.85 12.08 16.40
N LYS A 62 2.52 12.78 15.48
CA LYS A 62 3.54 13.79 15.83
C LYS A 62 2.95 15.00 16.55
N ASN A 63 1.77 15.46 16.13
CA ASN A 63 1.05 16.56 16.78
C ASN A 63 0.62 16.19 18.20
N ALA A 64 0.12 14.96 18.37
CA ALA A 64 -0.20 14.39 19.68
C ALA A 64 1.07 14.34 20.55
N ALA A 65 2.17 13.80 20.04
CA ALA A 65 3.44 13.80 20.76
C ALA A 65 3.91 15.21 21.16
N ALA A 66 3.76 16.21 20.28
CA ALA A 66 4.11 17.59 20.59
C ALA A 66 3.29 18.16 21.77
N ILE A 67 2.00 17.85 21.85
CA ILE A 67 1.16 18.23 23.01
C ILE A 67 1.62 17.48 24.26
N ALA A 68 1.82 16.17 24.14
CA ALA A 68 2.23 15.32 25.25
C ALA A 68 3.57 15.79 25.88
N SER A 69 4.52 16.21 25.05
CA SER A 69 5.84 16.69 25.50
C SER A 69 5.80 17.87 26.48
N ARG A 70 4.68 18.59 26.57
CA ARG A 70 4.49 19.69 27.53
C ARG A 70 4.23 19.18 28.96
N TYR A 71 3.74 17.96 29.10
CA TYR A 71 3.23 17.41 30.36
C TYR A 71 3.93 16.10 30.78
N ILE A 72 4.53 15.37 29.83
CA ILE A 72 5.27 14.13 30.09
C ILE A 72 6.72 14.24 29.58
N SER A 73 7.61 13.45 30.19
CA SER A 73 9.02 13.43 29.79
C SER A 73 9.21 12.86 28.38
N THR A 74 9.96 13.55 27.54
CA THR A 74 10.35 13.06 26.20
C THR A 74 11.27 11.83 26.25
N ASN A 75 11.80 11.50 27.43
CA ASN A 75 12.55 10.27 27.64
C ASN A 75 11.69 9.07 28.01
N SER A 76 10.38 9.25 28.25
CA SER A 76 9.47 8.16 28.56
C SER A 76 9.36 7.18 27.39
N THR A 77 9.07 5.92 27.73
CA THR A 77 8.90 4.86 26.74
C THR A 77 7.72 5.17 25.82
N GLU A 78 6.62 5.67 26.38
CA GLU A 78 5.38 5.97 25.68
C GLU A 78 5.58 7.09 24.64
N TYR A 79 6.29 8.15 25.01
CA TYR A 79 6.62 9.24 24.09
C TYR A 79 7.50 8.76 22.92
N LYS A 80 8.53 7.97 23.24
CA LYS A 80 9.46 7.42 22.24
C LYS A 80 8.75 6.44 21.30
N SER A 81 7.86 5.61 21.82
CA SER A 81 7.05 4.69 21.02
C SER A 81 6.19 5.46 20.01
N LEU A 82 5.42 6.47 20.46
CA LEU A 82 4.57 7.25 19.56
C LEU A 82 5.39 7.94 18.46
N ILE A 83 6.50 8.60 18.81
CA ILE A 83 7.38 9.26 17.83
C ILE A 83 8.00 8.25 16.86
N SER A 84 8.44 7.10 17.36
CA SER A 84 9.01 6.04 16.52
C SER A 84 7.96 5.52 15.54
N SER A 85 6.76 5.18 16.02
CA SER A 85 5.65 4.73 15.18
C SER A 85 5.33 5.75 14.09
N SER A 86 5.19 7.04 14.45
CA SER A 86 4.92 8.10 13.48
C SER A 86 6.05 8.32 12.47
N ASN A 87 7.31 8.16 12.85
CA ASN A 87 8.44 8.27 11.92
C ASN A 87 8.52 7.07 10.98
N ASN A 88 8.32 5.87 11.51
CA ASN A 88 8.39 4.63 10.72
C ASN A 88 7.28 4.55 9.67
N ILE A 89 6.09 5.12 9.91
CA ILE A 89 5.04 5.21 8.88
C ILE A 89 5.50 6.03 7.66
N LEU A 90 6.38 7.01 7.87
CA LEU A 90 6.90 7.90 6.81
C LEU A 90 8.22 7.40 6.22
N ASP A 91 8.79 6.31 6.73
CA ASP A 91 10.06 5.78 6.26
C ASP A 91 9.85 4.95 5.00
N ASN A 92 10.26 5.51 3.85
CA ASN A 92 10.19 4.83 2.56
C ASN A 92 11.19 3.69 2.39
N ASN A 93 12.11 3.47 3.36
CA ASN A 93 12.98 2.30 3.37
C ASN A 93 12.30 1.06 3.96
N LEU A 94 11.17 1.22 4.66
CA LEU A 94 10.38 0.12 5.22
C LEU A 94 9.36 -0.40 4.22
N SER A 95 9.02 -1.68 4.31
CA SER A 95 7.94 -2.25 3.48
C SER A 95 6.60 -1.60 3.83
N LEU A 96 5.65 -1.60 2.90
CA LEU A 96 4.30 -1.10 3.15
C LEU A 96 3.62 -1.86 4.30
N LYS A 97 3.87 -3.18 4.41
CA LYS A 97 3.40 -3.99 5.56
C LYS A 97 4.03 -3.56 6.88
N GLU A 98 5.31 -3.22 6.92
CA GLU A 98 5.97 -2.71 8.13
C GLU A 98 5.46 -1.33 8.53
N ARG A 99 5.27 -0.44 7.54
CA ARG A 99 4.66 0.88 7.76
C ARG A 99 3.24 0.73 8.30
N TYR A 100 2.45 -0.21 7.78
CA TYR A 100 1.10 -0.51 8.27
C TYR A 100 1.08 -1.02 9.73
N LYS A 101 2.07 -1.82 10.15
CA LYS A 101 2.19 -2.23 11.56
C LYS A 101 2.36 -1.02 12.49
N ASN A 102 3.17 -0.04 12.08
CA ASN A 102 3.35 1.19 12.84
C ASN A 102 2.08 2.05 12.80
N PHE A 103 1.38 2.11 11.66
CA PHE A 103 0.07 2.76 11.52
C PHE A 103 -0.96 2.21 12.52
N ASN A 104 -1.02 0.89 12.70
CA ASN A 104 -1.92 0.27 13.68
C ASN A 104 -1.46 0.49 15.13
N SER A 105 -0.16 0.66 15.37
CA SER A 105 0.39 0.87 16.71
C SER A 105 0.08 2.26 17.27
N ILE A 106 -0.11 3.28 16.42
CA ILE A 106 -0.37 4.66 16.86
C ILE A 106 -1.55 4.78 17.82
N ASN A 107 -2.69 4.10 17.57
CA ASN A 107 -3.85 4.21 18.46
C ASN A 107 -3.51 3.77 19.89
N LYS A 108 -2.80 2.64 19.99
CA LYS A 108 -2.32 2.11 21.27
C LYS A 108 -1.31 3.05 21.93
N ASP A 109 -0.41 3.64 21.16
CA ASP A 109 0.57 4.60 21.67
C ASP A 109 -0.12 5.86 22.22
N ILE A 110 -1.16 6.36 21.54
CA ILE A 110 -1.98 7.47 22.02
C ILE A 110 -2.76 7.09 23.28
N ASP A 111 -3.35 5.90 23.35
CA ASP A 111 -4.06 5.44 24.54
C ASP A 111 -3.12 5.36 25.75
N ASN A 112 -1.90 4.83 25.57
CA ASN A 112 -0.89 4.77 26.63
C ASN A 112 -0.47 6.16 27.13
N ILE A 113 -0.27 7.11 26.21
CA ILE A 113 0.04 8.50 26.60
C ILE A 113 -1.15 9.16 27.29
N SER A 114 -2.38 8.86 26.85
CA SER A 114 -3.59 9.42 27.47
C SER A 114 -3.66 9.08 28.95
N LEU A 115 -3.29 7.85 29.35
CA LEU A 115 -3.23 7.45 30.76
C LEU A 115 -2.28 8.36 31.57
N LEU A 116 -1.09 8.64 31.04
CA LEU A 116 -0.11 9.51 31.69
C LEU A 116 -0.57 10.98 31.75
N LEU A 117 -1.27 11.44 30.70
CA LEU A 117 -1.80 12.80 30.65
C LEU A 117 -2.94 13.00 31.64
N PHE A 118 -3.83 12.02 31.80
CA PHE A 118 -4.95 12.13 32.74
C PHE A 118 -4.51 12.11 34.21
N ASP A 119 -3.34 11.56 34.52
CA ASP A 119 -2.72 11.65 35.84
C ASP A 119 -2.01 13.00 36.09
N ASN A 120 -1.79 13.82 35.05
CA ASN A 120 -1.11 15.10 35.16
C ASN A 120 -2.09 16.25 35.49
N ILE A 121 -1.85 16.94 36.62
CA ILE A 121 -2.69 18.04 37.10
C ILE A 121 -2.66 19.25 36.15
N GLU A 122 -1.50 19.60 35.60
CA GLU A 122 -1.35 20.75 34.69
C GLU A 122 -2.11 20.52 33.38
N PHE A 123 -2.04 19.30 32.83
CA PHE A 123 -2.83 18.90 31.66
C PHE A 123 -4.32 19.01 31.97
N ASN A 124 -4.76 18.50 33.12
CA ASN A 124 -6.16 18.55 33.52
C ASN A 124 -6.74 19.96 33.66
N ASN A 125 -5.89 20.92 34.01
CA ASN A 125 -6.25 22.34 34.10
C ASN A 125 -6.23 23.06 32.74
N SER A 126 -5.61 22.48 31.71
CA SER A 126 -5.48 23.07 30.37
C SER A 126 -6.62 22.60 29.45
N ILE A 127 -7.75 23.33 29.47
CA ILE A 127 -8.91 23.04 28.60
C ILE A 127 -8.51 23.00 27.11
N LYS A 128 -7.63 23.91 26.68
CA LYS A 128 -7.16 23.99 25.29
C LYS A 128 -6.47 22.70 24.86
N ASP A 129 -5.48 22.25 25.63
CA ASP A 129 -4.68 21.08 25.24
C ASP A 129 -5.47 19.77 25.40
N LYS A 130 -6.41 19.70 26.35
CA LYS A 130 -7.37 18.59 26.44
C LYS A 130 -8.25 18.46 25.22
N ASN A 131 -8.84 19.57 24.77
CA ASN A 131 -9.71 19.57 23.60
C ASN A 131 -8.92 19.20 22.34
N LEU A 132 -7.70 19.72 22.18
CA LEU A 132 -6.84 19.38 21.05
C LEU A 132 -6.40 17.91 21.09
N TRP A 133 -6.08 17.38 22.27
CA TRP A 133 -5.74 15.98 22.46
C TRP A 133 -6.89 15.05 22.07
N GLU A 134 -8.10 15.33 22.57
CA GLU A 134 -9.28 14.51 22.23
C GLU A 134 -9.63 14.59 20.75
N MET A 135 -9.50 15.76 20.12
CA MET A 135 -9.69 15.92 18.69
C MET A 135 -8.73 15.01 17.90
N LEU A 136 -7.43 15.07 18.20
CA LEU A 136 -6.43 14.24 17.53
C LEU A 136 -6.65 12.74 17.79
N ARG A 137 -7.02 12.37 19.02
CA ARG A 137 -7.30 10.97 19.37
C ARG A 137 -8.46 10.42 18.54
N LEU A 138 -9.51 11.21 18.34
CA LEU A 138 -10.66 10.84 17.53
C LEU A 138 -10.31 10.78 16.03
N GLU A 139 -9.59 11.78 15.50
CA GLU A 139 -9.15 11.81 14.09
C GLU A 139 -8.28 10.60 13.75
N VAL A 140 -7.32 10.27 14.61
CA VAL A 140 -6.42 9.12 14.44
C VAL A 140 -7.18 7.79 14.50
N ALA A 141 -8.17 7.68 15.39
CA ALA A 141 -9.05 6.52 15.46
C ALA A 141 -9.89 6.37 14.19
N ASP A 142 -10.43 7.47 13.66
CA ASP A 142 -11.24 7.48 12.43
C ASP A 142 -10.45 7.02 11.21
N LEU A 143 -9.20 7.49 11.05
CA LEU A 143 -8.30 7.05 9.99
C LEU A 143 -8.05 5.54 9.99
N SER A 144 -8.17 4.89 11.15
CA SER A 144 -8.01 3.43 11.26
C SER A 144 -9.16 2.65 10.63
N ASN A 145 -10.33 3.29 10.50
CA ASN A 145 -11.53 2.70 9.92
C ASN A 145 -11.66 3.01 8.41
N SER A 146 -10.60 3.53 7.79
CA SER A 146 -10.62 3.86 6.36
C SER A 146 -10.72 2.61 5.49
N ASP A 147 -11.71 2.59 4.59
CA ASP A 147 -11.90 1.53 3.58
C ASP A 147 -10.72 1.39 2.60
N VAL A 148 -9.77 2.34 2.59
CA VAL A 148 -8.61 2.34 1.69
C VAL A 148 -7.75 1.09 1.90
N ILE A 149 -7.60 0.62 3.15
CA ILE A 149 -6.85 -0.61 3.45
C ILE A 149 -7.52 -1.84 2.84
N GLU A 150 -8.84 -1.94 2.94
CA GLU A 150 -9.60 -3.05 2.37
C GLU A 150 -9.56 -3.03 0.83
N LYS A 151 -9.72 -1.83 0.24
CA LYS A 151 -9.60 -1.63 -1.21
C LYS A 151 -8.23 -2.04 -1.73
N TYR A 152 -7.17 -1.65 -1.03
CA TYR A 152 -5.81 -2.07 -1.36
C TYR A 152 -5.67 -3.59 -1.32
N ASN A 153 -6.02 -4.25 -0.20
CA ASN A 153 -5.84 -5.70 -0.08
C ASN A 153 -6.66 -6.47 -1.13
N THR A 154 -7.85 -5.98 -1.47
CA THR A 154 -8.69 -6.55 -2.53
C THR A 154 -8.06 -6.39 -3.91
N ALA A 155 -7.50 -5.22 -4.21
CA ALA A 155 -6.81 -4.94 -5.47
C ALA A 155 -5.53 -5.76 -5.61
N ALA A 156 -4.69 -5.77 -4.56
CA ALA A 156 -3.48 -6.58 -4.47
C ALA A 156 -3.79 -8.07 -4.67
N LYS A 157 -4.84 -8.59 -4.02
CA LYS A 157 -5.28 -9.98 -4.18
C LYS A 157 -5.67 -10.27 -5.63
N THR A 158 -6.52 -9.43 -6.21
CA THR A 158 -6.99 -9.60 -7.59
C THR A 158 -5.82 -9.63 -8.58
N PHE A 159 -4.84 -8.76 -8.38
CA PHE A 159 -3.64 -8.72 -9.20
C PHE A 159 -2.78 -9.99 -9.01
N ASN A 160 -2.49 -10.36 -7.76
CA ASN A 160 -1.68 -11.54 -7.43
C ASN A 160 -2.31 -12.84 -7.93
N ASP A 161 -3.64 -12.98 -7.84
CA ASP A 161 -4.39 -14.13 -8.36
C ASP A 161 -4.25 -14.24 -9.89
N LYS A 162 -4.23 -13.10 -10.61
CA LYS A 162 -3.99 -13.08 -12.06
C LYS A 162 -2.54 -13.38 -12.40
N LEU A 163 -1.58 -12.85 -11.65
CA LEU A 163 -0.17 -13.16 -11.84
C LEU A 163 0.14 -14.65 -11.55
N SER A 164 -0.67 -15.29 -10.72
CA SER A 164 -0.60 -16.73 -10.44
C SER A 164 -1.28 -17.60 -11.51
N SER A 165 -2.12 -17.03 -12.38
CA SER A 165 -2.84 -17.76 -13.42
C SER A 165 -1.89 -18.26 -14.54
N PRO A 166 -2.08 -19.45 -15.12
CA PRO A 166 -1.19 -19.99 -16.15
C PRO A 166 -0.98 -19.08 -17.36
N PHE A 167 -2.03 -18.40 -17.82
CA PHE A 167 -1.97 -17.58 -19.03
C PHE A 167 -1.50 -16.15 -18.74
N PHE A 168 -2.03 -15.52 -17.69
CA PHE A 168 -1.67 -14.16 -17.31
C PHE A 168 -0.29 -14.13 -16.62
N GLY A 169 0.00 -15.08 -15.75
CA GLY A 169 1.27 -15.20 -15.05
C GLY A 169 2.47 -15.43 -15.96
N PHE A 170 2.32 -16.16 -17.07
CA PHE A 170 3.39 -16.26 -18.07
C PHE A 170 3.70 -14.89 -18.70
N GLY A 171 2.65 -14.14 -19.05
CA GLY A 171 2.79 -12.77 -19.55
C GLY A 171 3.45 -11.85 -18.52
N GLY A 172 2.98 -11.85 -17.27
CA GLY A 172 3.54 -11.01 -16.21
C GLY A 172 5.01 -11.32 -15.90
N LYS A 173 5.38 -12.61 -15.83
CA LYS A 173 6.78 -13.04 -15.61
C LYS A 173 7.71 -12.63 -16.74
N LEU A 174 7.24 -12.67 -18.00
CA LEU A 174 8.02 -12.23 -19.15
C LEU A 174 8.37 -10.73 -19.07
N PHE A 175 7.54 -9.95 -18.37
CA PHE A 175 7.72 -8.51 -18.17
C PHE A 175 8.14 -8.12 -16.75
N PHE A 176 8.64 -9.07 -15.96
CA PHE A 176 9.20 -8.84 -14.60
C PHE A 176 8.22 -8.22 -13.59
N MET A 177 6.92 -8.42 -13.76
CA MET A 177 5.91 -7.99 -12.78
C MET A 177 6.06 -8.78 -11.47
N GLN A 178 5.83 -8.10 -10.34
CA GLN A 178 5.99 -8.67 -9.00
C GLN A 178 4.67 -8.64 -8.23
N GLU A 179 4.49 -9.59 -7.32
CA GLU A 179 3.33 -9.63 -6.43
C GLU A 179 3.37 -8.50 -5.41
N TYR A 180 2.19 -8.00 -5.03
CA TYR A 180 2.03 -7.02 -3.97
C TYR A 180 1.89 -7.70 -2.60
N GLU A 181 2.45 -7.10 -1.56
CA GLU A 181 2.29 -7.57 -0.19
C GLU A 181 0.90 -7.24 0.37
N TYR A 182 0.33 -8.13 1.18
CA TYR A 182 -0.91 -7.87 1.93
C TYR A 182 -0.63 -7.10 3.22
N LEU A 183 -1.47 -6.12 3.54
CA LEU A 183 -1.40 -5.36 4.79
C LEU A 183 -2.10 -6.11 5.94
N VAL A 184 -3.19 -6.81 5.61
CA VAL A 184 -3.96 -7.63 6.54
C VAL A 184 -3.88 -9.08 6.06
N GLU A 185 -3.58 -10.01 6.97
CA GLU A 185 -3.52 -11.45 6.69
C GLU A 185 -4.91 -12.10 6.62
#